data_AF-A0A1H3BGF5-F1
#
_entry.id   AF-A0A1H3BGF5-F1
#
_cell.length_a   1.000
_cell.length_b   1.000
_cell.length_c   1.000
_cell.angle_alpha   90.00
_cell.angle_beta   90.00
_cell.angle_gamma   90.00
#
_symmetry.space_group_name_H-M   'P 1'
#
loop_
_entity.id
_entity.type
_entity.pdbx_description
1 polymer ?
#
loop_
_entity_poly.entity_id
_entity_poly.type
_entity_poly.pdbx_seq_one_letter_code
_entity_poly.pdbx_strand_id
1 'polypeptide(L)' 'MNNDDQEMRPEYPAELIKSGARGKYAKRYREGTNVVTIDPELNKLFPSAEAVNRALRRYAQEHKLLP' A
#
# COMPACT_ATOMS: atom_id res chain seq x y z
N MET A 1 -29.99 -29.50 -1.02
CA MET A 1 -28.92 -28.49 -0.85
C MET A 1 -28.58 -28.02 -2.24
N ASN A 2 -28.89 -26.77 -2.57
CA ASN A 2 -28.66 -26.23 -3.91
C ASN A 2 -27.18 -25.92 -4.06
N ASN A 3 -26.59 -26.31 -5.19
CA ASN A 3 -25.16 -26.18 -5.50
C ASN A 3 -24.80 -24.79 -6.06
N ASP A 4 -25.69 -23.81 -5.90
CA ASP A 4 -25.56 -22.48 -6.50
C ASP A 4 -24.38 -21.68 -5.92
N ASP A 5 -23.93 -22.02 -4.71
CA ASP A 5 -22.77 -21.41 -4.06
C ASP A 5 -21.41 -21.86 -4.64
N GLN A 6 -21.40 -22.84 -5.56
CA GLN A 6 -20.19 -23.32 -6.23
C GLN A 6 -19.95 -22.65 -7.59
N GLU A 7 -20.88 -21.84 -8.08
CA GLU A 7 -20.71 -21.14 -9.36
C GLU A 7 -19.80 -19.92 -9.20
N MET A 8 -18.76 -19.83 -10.04
CA MET A 8 -17.88 -18.66 -10.04
C MET A 8 -18.68 -17.43 -10.48
N ARG A 9 -18.48 -16.32 -9.75
CA ARG A 9 -19.17 -15.07 -10.09
C ARG A 9 -18.77 -14.60 -11.49
N PRO A 10 -19.68 -14.01 -12.27
CA PRO A 10 -19.38 -13.56 -13.63
C PRO A 10 -18.17 -12.61 -13.75
N GLU A 11 -17.90 -11.81 -12.71
CA GLU A 11 -16.74 -10.91 -12.64
C GLU A 11 -15.39 -11.64 -12.43
N TYR A 12 -15.42 -12.94 -12.10
CA TYR A 12 -14.23 -13.79 -11.90
C TYR A 12 -14.24 -14.99 -12.86
N PRO A 13 -14.03 -14.77 -14.17
CA PRO A 13 -13.95 -15.85 -15.14
C PRO A 13 -12.72 -16.74 -14.89
N ALA A 14 -12.80 -18.01 -15.27
CA ALA A 14 -11.73 -18.99 -15.05
C ALA A 14 -10.40 -18.58 -15.70
N GLU A 15 -10.48 -17.83 -16.79
CA GLU A 15 -9.39 -17.25 -17.57
C GLU A 15 -8.56 -16.27 -16.73
N LEU A 16 -9.19 -15.53 -15.82
CA LEU A 16 -8.51 -14.62 -14.89
C LEU A 16 -7.63 -15.38 -13.90
N ILE A 17 -8.10 -16.55 -13.44
CA ILE A 17 -7.34 -17.43 -12.54
C ILE A 17 -6.16 -18.06 -13.27
N LYS A 18 -6.39 -18.58 -14.48
CA LYS A 18 -5.36 -19.24 -15.31
C LYS A 18 -4.26 -18.30 -15.76
N SER A 19 -4.58 -17.03 -16.03
CA SER A 19 -3.60 -15.99 -16.40
C SER A 19 -2.86 -15.39 -15.19
N GLY A 20 -3.26 -15.74 -13.97
CA GLY A 20 -2.62 -15.27 -12.75
C GLY A 20 -1.22 -15.86 -12.54
N ALA A 21 -0.23 -15.00 -12.30
CA ALA A 21 1.12 -15.43 -11.92
C ALA A 21 1.20 -15.69 -10.40
N ARG A 22 1.49 -16.94 -10.01
CA ARG A 22 1.69 -17.31 -8.60
C ARG A 22 2.83 -16.49 -8.00
N GLY A 23 2.57 -15.83 -6.87
CA GLY A 23 3.59 -15.07 -6.15
C GLY A 23 4.00 -13.75 -6.82
N LYS A 24 3.20 -13.18 -7.73
CA LYS A 24 3.46 -11.90 -8.42
C LYS A 24 3.93 -10.76 -7.50
N TYR A 25 3.46 -10.73 -6.26
CA TYR A 25 3.83 -9.73 -5.25
C TYR A 25 4.51 -10.32 -4.01
N ALA A 26 4.80 -11.62 -3.99
CA ALA A 26 5.36 -12.30 -2.80
C ALA A 26 6.75 -11.79 -2.43
N LYS A 27 7.55 -11.32 -3.41
CA LYS A 27 8.84 -10.68 -3.13
C LYS A 27 8.64 -9.31 -2.47
N ARG A 28 7.81 -8.45 -3.06
CA ARG A 28 7.50 -7.09 -2.54
C ARG A 28 6.88 -7.14 -1.13
N TYR A 29 6.02 -8.12 -0.88
CA TYR A 29 5.44 -8.32 0.43
C TYR A 29 6.50 -8.74 1.46
N ARG A 30 7.42 -9.63 1.10
CA ARG A 30 8.52 -10.08 1.97
C ARG A 30 9.56 -8.99 2.24
N GLU A 31 9.78 -8.09 1.29
CA GLU A 31 10.63 -6.91 1.48
C GLU A 31 10.08 -5.99 2.58
N GLY A 32 8.79 -6.12 2.92
CA GLY A 32 8.11 -5.29 3.89
C GLY A 32 7.81 -3.91 3.32
N THR A 33 6.78 -3.26 3.85
CA THR A 33 6.54 -1.83 3.61
C THR A 33 6.74 -1.12 4.93
N ASN A 34 7.57 -0.08 4.94
CA ASN A 34 7.73 0.76 6.12
C ASN A 34 6.54 1.72 6.23
N VAL A 35 5.44 1.24 6.82
CA VAL A 35 4.27 2.07 7.13
C VAL A 35 4.43 2.60 8.54
N VAL A 36 4.61 3.91 8.67
CA VAL A 36 4.67 4.60 9.95
C VAL A 36 3.44 5.47 10.09
N THR A 37 2.60 5.18 11.08
CA THR A 37 1.42 5.98 11.39
C THR A 37 1.85 7.24 12.14
N ILE A 38 1.39 8.40 11.66
CA ILE A 38 1.56 9.68 12.37
C ILE A 38 0.39 9.94 13.30
N ASP A 39 0.63 10.72 14.36
CA ASP A 39 -0.40 11.05 15.34
C ASP A 39 -1.64 11.70 14.68
N PRO A 40 -2.86 11.40 15.19
CA PRO A 40 -4.10 11.93 14.63
C PRO A 40 -4.15 13.46 14.51
N GLU A 41 -3.53 14.17 15.45
CA GLU A 41 -3.48 15.63 15.43
C GLU A 41 -2.60 16.16 14.28
N LEU A 42 -1.51 15.46 13.96
CA LEU A 42 -0.62 15.81 12.86
C LEU A 42 -1.24 15.51 11.49
N ASN A 43 -2.13 14.51 11.39
CA ASN A 43 -2.86 14.25 10.14
C ASN A 43 -3.70 15.45 9.68
N LYS A 44 -4.21 16.27 10.62
CA LYS A 44 -4.95 17.51 10.26
C LYS A 44 -4.03 18.57 9.67
N LEU A 45 -2.76 18.59 10.08
CA LEU A 45 -1.75 19.53 9.60
C LEU A 45 -1.11 19.06 8.28
N PHE A 46 -1.00 17.75 8.10
CA PHE A 46 -0.39 17.12 6.93
C PHE A 46 -1.38 16.17 6.24
N PRO A 47 -2.28 16.69 5.38
CA PRO A 47 -3.33 15.88 4.76
C PRO A 47 -2.80 14.88 3.71
N SER A 48 -1.50 14.92 3.38
CA SER A 48 -0.89 14.00 2.42
C SER A 48 0.55 13.62 2.80
N ALA A 49 0.97 12.43 2.35
CA ALA A 49 2.35 11.97 2.48
C ALA A 49 3.34 12.94 1.82
N GLU A 50 2.94 13.62 0.74
CA GLU A 50 3.78 14.64 0.11
C GLU A 50 4.02 15.83 1.05
N ALA A 51 2.98 16.31 1.75
CA ALA A 51 3.10 17.40 2.71
C ALA A 51 4.04 17.03 3.88
N VAL A 52 3.90 15.82 4.43
CA VAL A 52 4.81 15.28 5.46
C VAL A 52 6.25 15.25 4.94
N ASN A 53 6.47 14.66 3.76
CA ASN A 53 7.82 14.50 3.21
C ASN A 53 8.51 15.83 2.91
N ARG A 54 7.77 16.84 2.44
CA ARG A 54 8.33 18.19 2.24
C ARG A 54 8.79 18.80 3.57
N ALA A 55 7.96 18.70 4.61
CA ALA A 55 8.32 19.24 5.93
C ALA A 55 9.55 18.54 6.53
N LEU A 56 9.59 17.20 6.46
CA LEU A 56 10.72 16.43 6.98
C LEU A 56 12.02 16.68 6.20
N ARG A 57 11.96 16.85 4.87
CA ARG A 57 13.14 17.20 4.06
C ARG A 57 13.67 18.58 4.42
N ARG A 58 12.79 19.56 4.62
CA ARG A 58 13.18 20.90 5.05
C ARG A 58 13.87 20.86 6.41
N TYR A 59 13.26 20.19 7.39
CA TYR A 59 13.87 19.96 8.70
C TYR A 59 15.26 19.32 8.55
N ALA A 60 15.37 18.26 7.76
CA ALA A 60 16.63 17.56 7.58
C ALA A 60 17.71 18.41 6.88
N GLN A 61 17.35 19.31 5.97
CA GLN A 61 18.27 20.28 5.37
C GLN A 61 18.74 21.34 6.37
N GLU A 62 17.80 21.94 7.11
CA GLU A 62 18.08 22.97 8.13
C GLU A 62 19.03 22.42 9.22
N HIS A 63 18.87 21.15 9.58
CA HIS A 63 19.66 20.47 10.59
C HIS A 63 20.86 19.68 10.03
N LYS A 64 21.15 19.79 8.72
CA LYS A 64 22.28 19.10 8.05
C LYS A 64 22.29 17.58 8.26
N LEU A 65 21.10 16.98 8.33
CA LEU A 65 20.89 15.54 8.42
C LEU A 65 20.89 14.88 7.03
N LEU A 66 20.68 15.68 5.98
CA LEU A 66 20.87 15.26 4.60
C LEU A 66 22.27 15.69 4.13
N PRO A 67 22.99 14.82 3.39
CA PRO A 67 24.27 15.16 2.78
C PRO A 67 24.13 16.28 1.73
#